data_AF-K2DFU6-F1
#
_entry.id   AF-K2DFU6-F1
#
_cell.length_a   1.000
_cell.length_b   1.000
_cell.length_c   1.000
_cell.angle_alpha   90.00
_cell.angle_beta   90.00
_cell.angle_gamma   90.00
#
_symmetry.space_group_name_H-M   'P 1'
#
loop_
_entity.id
_entity.type
_entity.pdbx_description
1 polymer ?
#
loop_
_entity_poly.entity_id
_entity_poly.type
_entity_poly.pdbx_seq_one_letter_code
_entity_poly.pdbx_strand_id
1 'polypeptide(L)'
;MFYEQYPPDKYQPQSQLVLESENSLGEGAGYDKYIFRPIFWPDDRSVKNTLFIGPEERIPDRDIDNKQSRIVERVLFFTQEEAFRIVETY
;
A
#
# COMPACT_ATOMS: atom_id res chain seq x y z
N MET A 1 -11.88 -21.50 1.76
CA MET A 1 -10.57 -21.98 1.27
C MET A 1 -10.39 -21.42 -0.14
N PHE A 2 -9.51 -20.43 -0.32
CA PHE A 2 -9.34 -19.65 -1.56
C PHE A 2 -8.48 -20.36 -2.64
N TYR A 3 -8.03 -21.58 -2.37
CA TYR A 3 -7.00 -22.29 -3.14
C TYR A 3 -7.49 -22.97 -4.42
N GLU A 4 -8.79 -23.04 -4.70
CA GLU A 4 -9.33 -23.86 -5.81
C GLU A 4 -9.70 -23.06 -7.07
N GLN A 5 -9.65 -21.73 -7.05
CA GLN A 5 -10.11 -20.92 -8.19
C GLN A 5 -9.03 -20.64 -9.24
N TYR A 6 -7.76 -20.93 -8.96
CA TYR A 6 -6.64 -20.57 -9.82
C TYR A 6 -5.68 -21.75 -10.03
N PRO A 7 -5.41 -22.16 -11.28
CA PRO A 7 -4.48 -23.25 -11.58
C PRO A 7 -3.05 -22.86 -11.15
N PRO A 8 -2.44 -23.58 -10.19
CA PRO A 8 -1.20 -23.17 -9.53
C PRO A 8 -0.01 -23.11 -10.49
N ASP A 9 0.00 -23.97 -11.52
CA ASP A 9 1.00 -24.02 -12.58
C ASP A 9 1.13 -22.71 -13.36
N LYS A 10 0.08 -21.88 -13.40
CA LYS A 10 0.12 -20.58 -14.07
C LYS A 10 0.82 -19.48 -13.25
N TYR A 11 0.78 -19.58 -11.93
CA TYR A 11 1.21 -18.51 -11.02
C TYR A 11 2.51 -18.84 -10.30
N GLN A 12 2.79 -20.12 -10.05
CA GLN A 12 4.03 -20.58 -9.41
C GLN A 12 5.31 -20.18 -10.16
N PRO A 13 5.35 -20.08 -11.50
CA PRO A 13 6.53 -19.57 -12.21
C PRO A 13 6.74 -18.06 -12.06
N GLN A 14 5.69 -17.31 -11.67
CA GLN A 14 5.74 -15.86 -11.48
C GLN A 14 6.20 -15.49 -10.07
N SER A 15 6.13 -16.41 -9.10
CA SER A 15 6.64 -16.20 -7.75
C SER A 15 8.15 -16.40 -7.73
N GLN A 16 8.90 -15.45 -8.29
CA GLN A 16 10.33 -15.34 -8.01
C GLN A 16 10.50 -14.65 -6.65
N LEU A 17 10.86 -15.44 -5.66
CA LEU A 17 11.17 -14.97 -4.31
C LEU A 17 12.61 -14.44 -4.31
N VAL A 18 12.79 -13.19 -3.90
CA VAL A 18 14.09 -12.64 -3.53
C VAL A 18 14.35 -13.06 -2.09
N LEU A 19 15.23 -14.04 -1.92
CA LEU A 19 15.65 -14.50 -0.59
C LEU A 19 16.77 -13.58 -0.08
N GLU A 20 16.50 -12.78 0.95
CA GLU A 20 17.55 -12.03 1.65
C GLU A 20 18.50 -12.94 2.45
N SER A 21 18.03 -14.11 2.90
CA SER A 21 18.85 -15.14 3.57
C SER A 21 18.16 -16.52 3.55
N GLU A 22 18.92 -17.60 3.78
CA GLU A 22 18.41 -18.99 3.82
C GLU A 22 17.33 -19.22 4.90
N ASN A 23 17.21 -18.32 5.87
CA ASN A 23 16.24 -18.37 6.97
C ASN A 23 15.09 -17.36 6.82
N SER A 24 15.01 -16.63 5.72
CA SER A 24 13.92 -15.66 5.46
C SER A 24 12.88 -16.25 4.52
N LEU A 25 11.60 -16.00 4.81
CA LEU A 25 10.54 -16.18 3.82
C LEU A 25 10.74 -15.08 2.78
N GLY A 26 11.31 -15.43 1.62
CA GLY A 26 11.64 -14.45 0.59
C GLY A 26 10.46 -13.56 0.22
N GLU A 27 10.75 -12.32 -0.15
CA GLU A 27 9.75 -11.37 -0.62
C GLU A 27 9.63 -11.45 -2.15
N GLY A 28 8.47 -11.15 -2.72
CA GLY A 28 8.34 -11.06 -4.17
C GLY A 28 9.28 -9.98 -4.73
N ALA A 29 9.90 -10.21 -5.89
CA ALA A 29 10.73 -9.19 -6.52
C ALA A 29 9.91 -7.92 -6.84
N GLY A 30 10.45 -6.74 -6.51
CA GLY A 30 9.87 -5.44 -6.89
C GLY A 30 9.07 -4.72 -5.80
N TYR A 31 8.98 -5.29 -4.59
CA TYR A 31 8.33 -4.63 -3.45
C TYR A 31 9.27 -3.76 -2.61
N ASP A 32 10.57 -3.76 -2.90
CA ASP A 32 11.63 -3.06 -2.14
C ASP A 32 11.42 -1.53 -2.03
N LYS A 33 10.55 -0.96 -2.88
CA LYS A 33 10.21 0.47 -2.89
C LYS A 33 9.03 0.81 -1.98
N TYR A 34 8.35 -0.18 -1.42
CA TYR A 34 7.20 0.00 -0.54
C TYR A 34 7.58 -0.33 0.89
N ILE A 35 7.06 0.44 1.83
CA ILE A 35 7.28 0.21 3.25
C ILE A 35 5.91 0.03 3.91
N PHE A 36 5.69 -1.17 4.44
CA PHE A 36 4.52 -1.47 5.25
C PHE A 36 4.78 -1.04 6.69
N ARG A 37 4.23 0.11 7.07
CA ARG A 37 4.32 0.63 8.44
C ARG A 37 3.04 1.33 8.85
N PRO A 38 2.81 1.52 10.16
CA PRO A 38 1.76 2.41 10.64
C PRO A 38 1.93 3.83 10.06
N ILE A 39 0.84 4.42 9.60
CA ILE A 39 0.78 5.81 9.17
C ILE A 39 0.37 6.68 10.36
N PHE A 40 1.19 7.67 10.66
CA PHE A 40 0.91 8.74 11.61
C PHE A 40 0.90 10.06 10.86
N TRP A 41 -0.28 10.40 10.34
CA TRP A 41 -0.45 11.51 9.40
C TRP A 41 0.11 12.88 9.86
N PRO A 42 0.03 13.29 11.14
CA PRO A 42 0.58 14.57 11.58
C PRO A 42 2.07 14.75 11.26
N ASP A 43 2.86 13.67 11.37
CA ASP A 43 4.29 13.68 11.05
C ASP A 43 4.52 13.29 9.58
N ASP A 44 3.81 12.25 9.11
CA ASP A 44 4.01 11.66 7.79
C ASP A 44 3.67 12.61 6.63
N ARG A 45 2.71 13.52 6.83
CA ARG A 45 2.36 14.55 5.83
C ARG A 45 3.51 15.49 5.48
N SER A 46 4.56 15.55 6.31
CA SER A 46 5.75 16.38 6.07
C SER A 46 6.82 15.66 5.22
N VAL A 47 6.68 14.35 5.04
CA VAL A 47 7.60 13.57 4.22
C VAL A 47 7.28 13.86 2.77
N LYS A 48 8.20 14.53 2.06
CA LYS A 48 7.98 15.01 0.70
C LYS A 48 8.10 13.90 -0.34
N ASN A 49 7.49 14.12 -1.50
CA ASN A 49 7.57 13.24 -2.67
C ASN A 49 7.25 11.77 -2.34
N THR A 50 6.28 11.55 -1.45
CA THR A 50 5.94 10.22 -0.95
C THR A 50 4.46 9.94 -1.17
N LEU A 51 4.17 8.69 -1.51
CA LEU A 51 2.82 8.19 -1.70
C LEU A 51 2.41 7.38 -0.46
N PHE A 52 1.36 7.85 0.20
CA PHE A 52 0.77 7.21 1.37
C PHE A 52 -0.53 6.52 0.95
N ILE A 53 -0.68 5.28 1.37
CA ILE A 53 -1.89 4.48 1.13
C ILE A 53 -2.41 4.03 2.49
N GLY A 54 -3.60 4.47 2.86
CA GLY A 54 -4.18 4.14 4.15
C GLY A 54 -5.66 4.46 4.24
N PRO A 55 -6.36 3.95 5.26
CA PRO A 55 -7.78 4.21 5.45
C PRO A 55 -8.00 5.62 6.03
N GLU A 56 -9.25 6.09 6.01
CA GLU A 56 -9.63 7.43 6.45
C GLU A 56 -9.24 7.72 7.92
N GLU A 57 -9.30 6.72 8.80
CA GLU A 57 -8.95 6.89 10.21
C GLU A 57 -7.47 7.23 10.42
N ARG A 58 -6.62 6.79 9.48
CA ARG A 58 -5.18 7.06 9.51
C ARG A 58 -4.82 8.32 8.74
N ILE A 59 -5.57 8.66 7.70
CA ILE A 59 -5.34 9.83 6.86
C ILE A 59 -6.65 10.62 6.73
N PRO A 60 -7.02 11.44 7.74
CA PRO A 60 -8.30 12.13 7.74
C PRO A 60 -8.37 13.23 6.67
N ASP A 61 -9.51 13.38 5.99
CA ASP A 61 -9.72 14.42 4.95
C ASP A 61 -9.42 15.83 5.48
N ARG A 62 -9.81 16.09 6.73
CA ARG A 62 -9.61 17.38 7.40
C ARG A 62 -8.14 17.79 7.55
N ASP A 63 -7.23 16.82 7.54
CA ASP A 63 -5.81 17.03 7.78
C ASP A 63 -5.01 17.04 6.46
N ILE A 64 -5.68 16.89 5.32
CA ILE A 64 -5.10 17.02 3.98
C ILE A 64 -5.18 18.50 3.58
N ASP A 65 -4.02 19.14 3.47
CA ASP A 65 -3.90 20.51 3.02
C ASP A 65 -3.32 20.52 1.61
N ASN A 66 -4.06 21.07 0.66
CA ASN A 66 -3.68 21.19 -0.76
C ASN A 66 -2.33 21.90 -0.99
N LYS A 67 -1.77 22.59 0.01
CA LYS A 67 -0.43 23.18 -0.06
C LYS A 67 0.71 22.17 0.09
N GLN A 68 0.47 21.06 0.77
CA GLN A 68 1.50 20.06 1.11
C GLN A 68 1.14 18.64 0.65
N SER A 69 -0.14 18.35 0.43
CA SER A 69 -0.60 17.03 0.01
C SER A 69 -1.90 17.08 -0.78
N ARG A 70 -2.14 16.05 -1.59
CA ARG A 70 -3.41 15.86 -2.31
C ARG A 70 -3.84 14.40 -2.30
N ILE A 71 -5.15 14.16 -2.31
CA ILE A 71 -5.70 12.84 -2.61
C ILE A 71 -5.58 12.61 -4.11
N VAL A 72 -4.86 11.56 -4.49
CA VAL A 72 -4.72 11.12 -5.87
C VAL A 72 -5.90 10.24 -6.25
N GLU A 73 -6.25 9.29 -5.38
CA GLU A 73 -7.29 8.30 -5.65
C GLU A 73 -7.90 7.75 -4.37
N ARG A 74 -9.15 7.28 -4.46
CA ARG A 74 -9.86 6.56 -3.41
C ARG A 74 -10.17 5.15 -3.88
N VAL A 75 -9.72 4.17 -3.12
CA VAL A 75 -9.97 2.74 -3.32
C VAL A 75 -11.20 2.37 -2.51
N LEU A 76 -12.24 1.88 -3.19
CA LEU A 76 -13.52 1.55 -2.58
C LEU A 76 -13.68 0.04 -2.41
N PHE A 77 -14.36 -0.37 -1.35
CA PHE A 77 -14.93 -1.71 -1.25
C PHE A 77 -16.07 -1.89 -2.25
N PHE A 78 -16.47 -3.15 -2.49
CA PHE A 78 -17.65 -3.45 -3.30
C PHE A 78 -18.94 -2.80 -2.75
N THR A 79 -18.99 -2.54 -1.44
CA THR A 79 -20.07 -1.82 -0.75
C THR A 79 -20.11 -0.32 -1.08
N GLN A 80 -19.17 0.19 -1.87
CA GLN A 80 -18.93 1.62 -2.14
C GLN A 80 -18.41 2.42 -0.95
N GLU A 81 -18.13 1.76 0.17
CA GLU A 81 -17.44 2.37 1.31
C GLU A 81 -15.95 2.52 0.99
N GLU A 82 -15.32 3.56 1.52
CA GLU A 82 -13.90 3.79 1.29
C GLU A 82 -13.05 2.76 2.05
N ALA A 83 -12.22 2.02 1.31
CA ALA A 83 -11.26 1.10 1.89
C ALA A 83 -9.96 1.82 2.23
N PHE A 84 -9.39 2.48 1.22
CA PHE A 84 -8.13 3.20 1.34
C PHE A 84 -8.18 4.45 0.47
N ARG A 85 -7.35 5.42 0.81
CA ARG A 85 -7.03 6.56 -0.04
C ARG A 85 -5.55 6.59 -0.32
N ILE A 86 -5.24 7.12 -1.49
CA ILE A 86 -3.90 7.30 -2.00
C ILE A 86 -3.62 8.80 -1.93
N VAL A 87 -2.63 9.20 -1.13
CA VAL A 87 -2.29 10.61 -0.88
C VAL A 87 -0.84 10.86 -1.26
N GLU A 88 -0.61 11.89 -2.05
CA GLU A 88 0.70 12.35 -2.48
C GLU A 88 1.09 13.60 -1.69
N THR A 89 2.34 13.67 -1.26
CA THR A 89 2.94 14.82 -0.55
C THR A 89 4.02 15.52 -1.39
N TYR A 90 4.19 16.84 -1.21
CA TYR A 90 5.10 17.70 -1.99
C TYR A 90 6.17 18.42 -1.16
#